data_AF-A0A6I9YJN3-F1
#
_entry.id   AF-A0A6I9YJN3-F1
#
_cell.length_a   1.000
_cell.length_b   1.000
_cell.length_c   1.000
_cell.angle_alpha   90.00
_cell.angle_beta   90.00
_cell.angle_gamma   90.00
#
_symmetry.space_group_name_H-M   'P 1'
#
loop_
_entity.id
_entity.type
_entity.pdbx_description
1 polymer ?
#
loop_
_entity_poly.entity_id
_entity_poly.type
_entity_poly.pdbx_seq_one_letter_code
_entity_poly.pdbx_strand_id
1 'polypeptide(L)'
;MAGGLSGARYWNGTRCSRQAPSLASPFKLTLPLSFPLGPGKKYKVKFDNKGKSLLSGNHIAYDAHPVPERLHVGSRVVAKYKDGNQVWLYAGIVAEMPNVKNKMRFLIFFDDGYASYVIQPELYLICRPLKKSWEDIEDISCRDFIEEYVTAYPNRPMVLLKGGQQIKTEWEGTWWKSRVEEVDGSLVKILFLSK
;
A
#
# COMPACT_ATOMS: atom_id res chain seq x y z
N MET A 1 11.20 18.63 25.02
CA MET A 1 9.81 18.19 25.21
C MET A 1 9.53 17.05 24.25
N ALA A 2 9.41 15.82 24.75
CA ALA A 2 9.20 14.62 23.94
C ALA A 2 7.70 14.30 23.88
N GLY A 3 7.06 14.60 22.74
CA GLY A 3 5.68 14.17 22.50
C GLY A 3 5.64 12.66 22.32
N GLY A 4 5.01 11.96 23.26
CA GLY A 4 4.74 10.52 23.16
C GLY A 4 3.79 10.23 22.00
N LEU A 5 4.22 9.41 21.06
CA LEU A 5 3.36 8.87 20.00
C LEU A 5 2.58 7.69 20.57
N SER A 6 1.39 7.94 21.12
CA SER A 6 0.42 6.88 21.41
C SER A 6 -0.28 6.49 20.10
N GLY A 7 -0.21 5.21 19.75
CA GLY A 7 -0.91 4.65 18.60
C GLY A 7 -0.01 4.46 17.39
N ALA A 8 0.41 3.21 17.14
CA ALA A 8 1.08 2.83 15.90
C ALA A 8 0.62 1.43 15.43
N ARG A 9 0.60 1.19 14.11
CA ARG A 9 0.24 -0.10 13.46
C ARG A 9 1.44 -0.64 12.68
N TYR A 10 1.64 -1.96 12.63
CA TYR A 10 2.89 -2.59 12.11
C TYR A 10 2.60 -3.51 10.95
N TRP A 11 3.55 -3.67 10.04
CA TRP A 11 3.56 -4.68 8.98
C TRP A 11 4.84 -5.52 8.99
N ASN A 12 4.72 -6.85 9.09
CA ASN A 12 5.86 -7.76 8.85
C ASN A 12 5.88 -8.08 7.37
N GLY A 13 6.87 -7.58 6.64
CA GLY A 13 7.19 -8.11 5.32
C GLY A 13 7.50 -9.60 5.48
N THR A 14 6.65 -10.44 4.89
CA THR A 14 7.00 -11.78 4.43
C THR A 14 5.80 -12.46 3.76
N ARG A 15 6.05 -12.88 2.50
CA ARG A 15 5.41 -13.94 1.69
C ARG A 15 4.40 -13.52 0.61
N CYS A 16 4.94 -13.36 -0.59
CA CYS A 16 4.27 -13.68 -1.84
C CYS A 16 4.19 -15.21 -2.01
N SER A 17 3.02 -15.77 -1.70
CA SER A 17 2.44 -17.03 -2.20
C SER A 17 1.10 -17.19 -1.47
N ARG A 18 0.08 -17.78 -2.10
CA ARG A 18 -1.31 -17.88 -1.61
C ARG A 18 -1.52 -18.66 -0.28
N GLN A 19 -0.70 -18.43 0.74
CA GLN A 19 -0.85 -18.94 2.10
C GLN A 19 -0.57 -17.84 3.11
N ALA A 20 -1.67 -17.30 3.64
CA ALA A 20 -1.79 -16.47 4.83
C ALA A 20 -1.06 -15.10 4.83
N PRO A 21 -1.74 -14.04 5.27
CA PRO A 21 -1.46 -12.70 4.84
C PRO A 21 -0.43 -12.03 5.76
N SER A 22 0.39 -11.11 5.23
CA SER A 22 1.23 -10.19 6.00
C SER A 22 0.33 -9.17 6.72
N LEU A 23 -0.36 -9.65 7.75
CA LEU A 23 -1.44 -8.92 8.41
C LEU A 23 -0.90 -7.81 9.32
N ALA A 24 -1.22 -6.56 8.99
CA ALA A 24 -1.03 -5.48 9.96
C ALA A 24 -2.07 -5.58 11.09
N SER A 25 -1.55 -5.67 12.32
CA SER A 25 -2.35 -5.76 13.55
C SER A 25 -2.16 -4.49 14.41
N PRO A 26 -3.19 -4.04 15.14
CA PRO A 26 -3.05 -2.92 16.08
C PRO A 26 -2.04 -3.26 17.19
N PHE A 27 -1.28 -2.25 17.64
CA PHE A 27 -0.28 -2.42 18.69
C PHE A 27 -0.06 -1.14 19.51
N LYS A 28 0.56 -1.26 20.69
CA LYS A 28 1.01 -0.11 21.50
C LYS A 28 2.53 0.05 21.45
N LEU A 29 3.00 1.17 20.89
CA LEU A 29 4.43 1.52 20.88
C LEU A 29 4.89 1.69 22.33
N THR A 30 5.87 0.91 22.78
CA THR A 30 6.27 0.95 24.19
C THR A 30 7.36 1.97 24.43
N LEU A 31 8.44 2.01 23.63
CA LEU A 31 9.48 3.06 23.63
C LEU A 31 10.34 2.98 22.33
N PRO A 32 10.85 4.10 21.78
CA PRO A 32 11.94 4.06 20.81
C PRO A 32 13.24 3.60 21.51
N LEU A 33 13.97 2.65 20.92
CA LEU A 33 15.29 2.23 21.39
C LEU A 33 16.36 2.77 20.42
N SER A 34 17.24 3.63 20.91
CA SER A 34 18.48 3.97 20.23
C SER A 34 19.57 2.99 20.66
N PHE A 35 19.93 2.04 19.80
CA PHE A 35 21.13 1.23 20.02
C PHE A 35 22.35 2.04 19.54
N PRO A 36 23.39 2.24 20.37
CA PRO A 36 24.57 3.00 19.98
C PRO A 36 25.47 2.28 18.95
N LEU A 37 25.14 1.07 18.51
CA LEU A 37 26.08 0.18 17.80
C LEU A 37 25.58 -0.33 16.44
N GLY A 38 24.54 0.26 15.84
CA GLY A 38 24.09 -0.14 14.49
C GLY A 38 23.45 1.00 13.70
N PRO A 39 23.52 0.99 12.35
CA PRO A 39 22.87 1.99 11.53
C PRO A 39 21.34 1.83 11.62
N GLY A 40 20.68 2.82 12.24
CA GLY A 40 19.23 2.99 12.22
C GLY A 40 18.51 2.79 13.56
N LYS A 41 17.49 3.62 13.82
CA LYS A 41 16.63 3.53 15.01
C LYS A 41 15.71 2.30 14.90
N LYS A 42 15.66 1.48 15.96
CA LYS A 42 14.71 0.37 16.10
C LYS A 42 13.63 0.71 17.14
N TYR A 43 12.43 0.17 16.96
CA TYR A 43 11.26 0.47 17.74
C TYR A 43 10.74 -0.80 18.40
N LYS A 44 10.61 -0.78 19.74
CA LYS A 44 10.04 -1.89 20.49
C LYS A 44 8.53 -1.76 20.50
N VAL A 45 7.88 -2.76 19.96
CA VAL A 45 6.44 -2.83 19.78
C VAL A 45 5.88 -3.95 20.64
N LYS A 46 4.83 -3.67 21.40
CA LYS A 46 4.04 -4.70 22.09
C LYS A 46 2.70 -4.84 21.36
N PHE A 47 2.45 -6.02 20.81
CA PHE A 47 1.17 -6.37 20.24
C PHE A 47 0.20 -6.76 21.34
N ASP A 48 -1.08 -6.43 21.13
CA ASP A 48 -2.12 -6.78 22.09
C ASP A 48 -2.24 -8.31 22.24
N ASN A 49 -2.05 -9.06 21.15
CA ASN A 49 -2.33 -10.51 21.09
C ASN A 49 -1.13 -11.41 20.73
N LYS A 50 0.08 -10.87 20.54
CA LYS A 50 1.23 -11.63 19.97
C LYS A 50 2.61 -11.35 20.60
N GLY A 51 2.68 -10.71 21.77
CA GLY A 51 3.94 -10.46 22.47
C GLY A 51 4.67 -9.20 22.00
N LYS A 52 6.01 -9.20 21.98
CA LYS A 52 6.84 -8.01 21.68
C LYS A 52 7.75 -8.27 20.48
N SER A 53 7.93 -7.28 19.60
CA SER A 53 8.90 -7.31 18.49
C SER A 53 9.76 -6.05 18.44
N LEU A 54 10.89 -6.14 17.75
CA LEU A 54 11.81 -5.04 17.49
C LEU A 54 11.84 -4.75 15.99
N LEU A 55 11.40 -3.55 15.59
CA LEU A 55 11.06 -3.24 14.21
C LEU A 55 11.79 -1.98 13.73
N SER A 56 12.09 -1.87 12.44
CA SER A 56 12.56 -0.61 11.86
C SER A 56 11.39 0.35 11.62
N GLY A 57 11.71 1.64 11.45
CA GLY A 57 10.69 2.67 11.35
C GLY A 57 9.84 2.63 10.08
N ASN A 58 10.29 1.95 9.03
CA ASN A 58 9.53 1.72 7.79
C ASN A 58 8.48 0.60 7.94
N HIS A 59 8.56 -0.23 8.99
CA HIS A 59 7.57 -1.26 9.26
C HIS A 59 6.48 -0.81 10.25
N ILE A 60 6.55 0.41 10.78
CA ILE A 60 5.55 0.94 11.69
C ILE A 60 4.86 2.17 11.07
N ALA A 61 3.58 2.35 11.33
CA ALA A 61 2.73 3.44 10.88
C ALA A 61 2.05 4.10 12.07
N TYR A 62 1.68 5.37 11.95
CA TYR A 62 0.88 6.06 12.97
C TYR A 62 -0.52 5.46 13.04
N ASP A 63 -1.06 5.25 14.23
CA ASP A 63 -2.48 4.86 14.44
C ASP A 63 -3.37 6.10 14.45
N ALA A 64 -3.23 6.90 13.40
CA ALA A 64 -4.03 8.08 13.14
C ALA A 64 -4.13 8.22 11.63
N HIS A 65 -5.30 8.66 11.17
CA HIS A 65 -5.50 8.94 9.75
C HIS A 65 -4.64 10.15 9.36
N PRO A 66 -3.88 10.07 8.26
CA PRO A 66 -3.03 11.18 7.83
C PRO A 66 -3.89 12.35 7.37
N VAL A 67 -3.42 13.58 7.60
CA VAL A 67 -3.94 14.75 6.90
C VAL A 67 -3.47 14.69 5.43
N PRO A 68 -4.32 15.03 4.44
CA PRO A 68 -3.98 14.85 3.02
C PRO A 68 -2.70 15.59 2.59
N GLU A 69 -2.38 16.72 3.22
CA GLU A 69 -1.20 17.54 2.93
C GLU A 69 0.12 16.85 3.30
N ARG A 70 0.07 15.80 4.12
CA ARG A 70 1.23 14.95 4.45
C ARG A 70 1.45 13.82 3.47
N LEU A 71 0.53 13.63 2.52
CA LEU A 71 0.60 12.61 1.49
C LEU A 71 0.92 13.25 0.14
N HIS A 72 1.59 12.48 -0.69
CA HIS A 72 1.92 12.78 -2.08
C HIS A 72 2.05 11.46 -2.84
N VAL A 73 2.06 11.50 -4.17
CA VAL A 73 2.35 10.31 -4.97
C VAL A 73 3.73 9.78 -4.62
N GLY A 74 3.84 8.48 -4.35
CA GLY A 74 5.04 7.85 -3.80
C GLY A 74 5.06 7.75 -2.27
N SER A 75 4.09 8.32 -1.55
CA SER A 75 4.01 8.17 -0.09
C SER A 75 3.80 6.71 0.33
N ARG A 76 4.61 6.25 1.28
CA ARG A 76 4.56 4.90 1.86
C ARG A 76 3.49 4.86 2.96
N VAL A 77 2.51 3.99 2.80
CA VAL A 77 1.32 3.94 3.67
C VAL A 77 0.92 2.51 4.03
N VAL A 78 0.10 2.37 5.06
CA VAL A 78 -0.73 1.19 5.30
C VAL A 78 -2.17 1.56 4.97
N ALA A 79 -2.84 0.74 4.19
CA ALA A 79 -4.21 0.97 3.73
C ALA A 79 -5.12 -0.23 4.02
N LYS A 80 -6.44 0.00 4.09
CA LYS A 80 -7.40 -1.10 4.14
C LYS A 80 -7.44 -1.87 2.82
N TYR A 81 -7.22 -3.16 2.91
CA TYR A 81 -7.35 -4.13 1.83
C TYR A 81 -8.66 -4.89 2.04
N LYS A 82 -9.54 -4.91 1.04
CA LYS A 82 -10.86 -5.56 1.12
C LYS A 82 -10.85 -6.78 0.22
N ASP A 83 -11.06 -7.96 0.82
CA ASP A 83 -11.22 -9.23 0.12
C ASP A 83 -12.54 -9.87 0.54
N GLY A 84 -13.55 -9.79 -0.33
CA GLY A 84 -14.93 -10.13 0.01
C GLY A 84 -15.42 -9.37 1.24
N ASN A 85 -15.81 -10.10 2.28
CA ASN A 85 -16.28 -9.53 3.55
C ASN A 85 -15.14 -9.29 4.57
N GLN A 86 -13.91 -9.67 4.26
CA GLN A 86 -12.77 -9.50 5.15
C GLN A 86 -12.04 -8.20 4.84
N VAL A 87 -11.63 -7.52 5.90
CA VAL A 87 -10.86 -6.28 5.82
C VAL A 87 -9.55 -6.45 6.56
N TRP A 88 -8.47 -6.24 5.82
CA TRP A 88 -7.11 -6.34 6.31
C TRP A 88 -6.40 -4.99 6.19
N LEU A 89 -5.23 -4.88 6.79
CA LEU A 89 -4.36 -3.74 6.63
C LEU A 89 -3.07 -4.19 5.97
N TYR A 90 -2.72 -3.52 4.87
CA TYR A 90 -1.59 -3.87 4.02
C TYR A 90 -0.77 -2.64 3.67
N ALA A 91 0.54 -2.84 3.51
CA ALA A 91 1.44 -1.80 3.05
C ALA A 91 1.25 -1.55 1.55
N GLY A 92 1.42 -0.29 1.15
CA GLY A 92 1.37 0.13 -0.25
C GLY A 92 1.95 1.51 -0.46
N ILE A 93 1.77 2.01 -1.68
CA ILE A 93 2.24 3.30 -2.17
C ILE A 93 1.04 4.10 -2.67
N VAL A 94 0.96 5.37 -2.31
CA VAL A 94 0.00 6.31 -2.89
C VAL A 94 0.36 6.55 -4.35
N ALA A 95 -0.49 6.10 -5.27
CA ALA A 95 -0.35 6.30 -6.71
C ALA A 95 -1.11 7.54 -7.20
N GLU A 96 -2.22 7.90 -6.54
CA GLU A 96 -2.99 9.10 -6.84
C GLU A 96 -3.51 9.80 -5.59
N MET A 97 -3.47 11.14 -5.65
CA MET A 97 -4.10 12.01 -4.66
C MET A 97 -5.59 12.22 -4.98
N PRO A 98 -6.42 12.56 -3.96
CA PRO A 98 -7.83 12.87 -4.13
C PRO A 98 -8.07 13.98 -5.13
N ASN A 99 -9.00 13.75 -6.05
CA ASN A 99 -9.48 14.75 -6.99
C ASN A 99 -10.93 14.43 -7.43
N VAL A 100 -11.55 15.33 -8.18
CA VAL A 100 -12.94 15.16 -8.63
C VAL A 100 -13.11 13.91 -9.49
N LYS A 101 -12.15 13.59 -10.37
CA LYS A 101 -12.23 12.44 -11.29
C LYS A 101 -12.19 11.10 -10.55
N ASN A 102 -11.44 11.02 -9.45
CA ASN A 102 -11.38 9.80 -8.62
C ASN A 102 -12.34 9.83 -7.41
N LYS A 103 -13.30 10.76 -7.38
CA LYS A 103 -14.31 10.89 -6.32
C LYS A 103 -13.69 11.13 -4.94
N MET A 104 -12.64 11.96 -4.89
CA MET A 104 -11.91 12.32 -3.67
C MET A 104 -11.30 11.11 -2.93
N ARG A 105 -10.81 10.10 -3.68
CA ARG A 105 -10.17 8.90 -3.13
C ARG A 105 -8.68 8.87 -3.45
N PHE A 106 -7.91 8.14 -2.66
CA PHE A 106 -6.52 7.83 -2.92
C PHE A 106 -6.44 6.54 -3.73
N LEU A 107 -5.66 6.51 -4.82
CA LEU A 107 -5.30 5.25 -5.45
C LEU A 107 -4.08 4.68 -4.73
N ILE A 108 -4.16 3.43 -4.30
CA ILE A 108 -3.07 2.71 -3.65
C ILE A 108 -2.63 1.55 -4.54
N PHE A 109 -1.33 1.46 -4.78
CA PHE A 109 -0.67 0.23 -5.24
C PHE A 109 -0.12 -0.50 -4.02
N PHE A 110 -0.67 -1.66 -3.71
CA PHE A 110 -0.21 -2.52 -2.63
C PHE A 110 1.06 -3.27 -3.06
N ASP A 111 1.82 -3.75 -2.07
CA ASP A 111 3.12 -4.40 -2.32
C ASP A 111 3.02 -5.71 -3.10
N ASP A 112 1.84 -6.32 -3.14
CA ASP A 112 1.52 -7.54 -3.89
C ASP A 112 1.03 -7.28 -5.33
N GLY A 113 1.05 -6.00 -5.77
CA GLY A 113 0.57 -5.58 -7.08
C GLY A 113 -0.93 -5.32 -7.16
N TYR A 114 -1.70 -5.55 -6.08
CA TYR A 114 -3.10 -5.18 -6.05
C TYR A 114 -3.26 -3.66 -6.06
N ALA A 115 -4.30 -3.16 -6.74
CA ALA A 115 -4.60 -1.73 -6.81
C ALA A 115 -6.02 -1.44 -6.36
N SER A 116 -6.19 -0.41 -5.53
CA SER A 116 -7.53 -0.03 -5.05
C SER A 116 -7.65 1.44 -4.69
N TYR A 117 -8.85 1.99 -4.90
CA TYR A 117 -9.21 3.29 -4.35
C TYR A 117 -9.67 3.17 -2.90
N VAL A 118 -9.09 3.99 -2.02
CA VAL A 118 -9.44 4.06 -0.60
C VAL A 118 -9.72 5.50 -0.17
N ILE A 119 -10.48 5.68 0.90
CA ILE A 119 -10.74 7.00 1.50
C ILE A 119 -9.71 7.32 2.60
N GLN A 120 -9.58 8.60 2.98
CA GLN A 120 -8.61 9.02 4.01
C GLN A 120 -8.71 8.24 5.34
N PRO A 121 -9.91 7.93 5.89
CA PRO A 121 -10.05 7.11 7.10
C PRO A 121 -9.63 5.63 6.94
N GLU A 122 -9.21 5.23 5.76
CA GLU A 122 -8.71 3.88 5.48
C GLU A 122 -7.18 3.85 5.33
N LEU A 123 -6.50 4.99 5.54
CA LEU A 123 -5.06 5.15 5.43
C LEU A 123 -4.39 5.43 6.77
N TYR A 124 -3.13 4.99 6.86
CA TYR A 124 -2.21 5.23 7.95
C TYR A 124 -0.82 5.51 7.36
N LEU A 125 -0.15 6.57 7.81
CA LEU A 125 1.15 6.97 7.30
C LEU A 125 2.27 6.17 7.97
N ILE A 126 3.22 5.63 7.19
CA ILE A 126 4.40 4.96 7.72
C ILE A 126 5.34 5.97 8.40
N CYS A 127 5.87 5.62 9.57
CA CYS A 127 6.56 6.56 10.47
C CYS A 127 7.90 7.04 9.93
N ARG A 128 8.71 6.12 9.38
CA ARG A 128 10.04 6.41 8.81
C ARG A 128 10.24 5.59 7.54
N PRO A 129 9.58 5.95 6.43
CA PRO A 129 9.81 5.27 5.16
C PRO A 129 11.25 5.47 4.70
N LEU A 130 11.70 4.58 3.81
CA LEU A 130 12.98 4.76 3.10
C LEU A 130 12.93 6.00 2.19
N LYS A 131 14.10 6.49 1.79
CA LYS A 131 14.19 7.68 0.93
C LYS A 131 13.51 7.45 -0.42
N LYS A 132 13.77 6.29 -1.03
CA LYS A 132 12.95 5.75 -2.11
C LYS A 132 11.96 4.78 -1.48
N SER A 133 10.70 5.17 -1.42
CA SER A 133 9.66 4.47 -0.64
C SER A 133 9.38 3.04 -1.11
N TRP A 134 9.75 2.70 -2.34
CA TRP A 134 9.59 1.37 -2.93
C TRP A 134 10.72 0.39 -2.62
N GLU A 135 11.87 0.85 -2.08
CA GLU A 135 13.04 -0.02 -1.83
C GLU A 135 12.76 -1.17 -0.84
N ASP A 136 11.72 -1.06 -0.02
CA ASP A 136 11.31 -2.11 0.93
C ASP A 136 10.19 -3.03 0.42
N ILE A 137 9.82 -2.93 -0.86
CA ILE A 137 8.88 -3.85 -1.51
C ILE A 137 9.62 -5.15 -1.87
N GLU A 138 9.12 -6.27 -1.37
CA GLU A 138 9.76 -7.59 -1.54
C GLU A 138 9.67 -8.13 -2.97
N ASP A 139 8.53 -7.93 -3.63
CA ASP A 139 8.32 -8.37 -5.00
C ASP A 139 9.04 -7.43 -5.98
N ILE A 140 10.05 -7.97 -6.68
CA ILE A 140 10.91 -7.20 -7.59
C ILE A 140 10.10 -6.60 -8.73
N SER A 141 9.13 -7.33 -9.29
CA SER A 141 8.32 -6.84 -10.40
C SER A 141 7.43 -5.67 -9.97
N CYS A 142 6.84 -5.75 -8.78
CA CYS A 142 6.04 -4.66 -8.21
C CYS A 142 6.92 -3.45 -7.85
N ARG A 143 8.11 -3.70 -7.29
CA ARG A 143 9.08 -2.65 -6.96
C ARG A 143 9.51 -1.86 -8.19
N ASP A 144 9.91 -2.56 -9.25
CA ASP A 144 10.42 -1.93 -10.47
C ASP A 144 9.30 -1.14 -11.18
N PHE A 145 8.07 -1.70 -11.22
CA PHE A 145 6.88 -0.98 -11.71
C PHE A 145 6.61 0.31 -10.92
N ILE A 146 6.67 0.25 -9.59
CA ILE A 146 6.43 1.41 -8.73
C ILE A 146 7.55 2.45 -8.88
N GLU A 147 8.81 2.03 -8.99
CA GLU A 147 9.94 2.94 -9.25
C GLU A 147 9.71 3.72 -10.54
N GLU A 148 9.36 3.02 -11.63
CA GLU A 148 9.07 3.63 -12.92
C GLU A 148 7.88 4.59 -12.81
N TYR A 149 6.78 4.14 -12.21
CA TYR A 149 5.56 4.95 -12.07
C TYR A 149 5.80 6.23 -11.28
N VAL A 150 6.42 6.13 -10.09
CA VAL A 150 6.64 7.29 -9.21
C VAL A 150 7.66 8.24 -9.82
N THR A 151 8.69 7.74 -10.50
CA THR A 151 9.72 8.56 -11.14
C THR A 151 9.19 9.29 -12.39
N ALA A 152 8.28 8.67 -13.14
CA ALA A 152 7.67 9.27 -14.33
C ALA A 152 6.52 10.25 -14.02
N TYR A 153 5.96 10.23 -12.79
CA TYR A 153 4.84 11.09 -12.42
C TYR A 153 5.17 12.59 -12.60
N PRO A 154 4.28 13.41 -13.20
CA PRO A 154 2.87 13.13 -13.53
C PRO A 154 2.63 12.55 -14.93
N ASN A 155 3.67 12.24 -15.70
CA ASN A 155 3.53 11.66 -17.04
C ASN A 155 3.08 10.20 -16.95
N ARG A 156 1.77 9.97 -17.15
CA ARG A 156 1.13 8.67 -16.98
C ARG A 156 0.47 8.25 -18.29
N PRO A 157 1.17 7.51 -19.15
CA PRO A 157 0.56 6.95 -20.34
C PRO A 157 -0.49 5.91 -19.92
N MET A 158 -1.77 6.31 -19.95
CA MET A 158 -2.91 5.44 -19.68
C MET A 158 -3.68 5.21 -20.97
N VAL A 159 -4.07 3.96 -21.20
CA VAL A 159 -4.93 3.61 -22.34
C VAL A 159 -6.35 4.05 -22.02
N LEU A 160 -6.98 4.79 -22.95
CA LEU A 160 -8.38 5.15 -22.81
C LEU A 160 -9.27 3.96 -23.16
N LEU A 161 -10.01 3.46 -22.16
CA LEU A 161 -10.95 2.36 -22.31
C LEU A 161 -12.39 2.83 -22.07
N LYS A 162 -13.35 2.11 -22.66
CA LYS A 162 -14.78 2.37 -22.47
C LYS A 162 -15.50 1.10 -22.03
N GLY A 163 -16.57 1.27 -21.23
CA GLY A 163 -17.47 0.17 -20.88
C GLY A 163 -17.96 -0.59 -22.11
N GLY A 164 -17.92 -1.91 -22.06
CA GLY A 164 -18.27 -2.81 -23.14
C GLY A 164 -17.14 -3.13 -24.14
N GLN A 165 -16.02 -2.40 -24.10
CA GLN A 165 -14.89 -2.65 -25.02
C GLN A 165 -14.28 -4.03 -24.80
N GLN A 166 -14.08 -4.79 -25.89
CA GLN A 166 -13.37 -6.07 -25.85
C GLN A 166 -11.86 -5.84 -25.97
N ILE A 167 -11.10 -6.45 -25.07
CA ILE A 167 -9.63 -6.37 -25.05
C ILE A 167 -9.03 -7.74 -24.76
N LYS A 168 -7.70 -7.84 -24.85
CA LYS A 168 -6.95 -8.96 -24.30
C LYS A 168 -6.29 -8.52 -23.01
N THR A 169 -6.43 -9.30 -21.95
CA THR A 169 -5.81 -9.02 -20.64
C THR A 169 -4.90 -10.18 -20.27
N GLU A 170 -3.68 -9.85 -19.86
CA GLU A 170 -2.73 -10.82 -19.35
C GLU A 170 -3.05 -11.16 -17.89
N TRP A 171 -3.02 -12.45 -17.56
CA TRP A 171 -3.15 -12.96 -16.19
C TRP A 171 -2.40 -14.29 -16.05
N GLU A 172 -1.48 -14.34 -15.09
CA GLU A 172 -0.61 -15.50 -14.80
C GLU A 172 0.11 -16.06 -16.04
N GLY A 173 0.68 -15.18 -16.85
CA GLY A 173 1.42 -15.47 -18.08
C GLY A 173 0.55 -15.80 -19.29
N THR A 174 -0.78 -15.76 -19.16
CA THR A 174 -1.69 -16.09 -20.26
C THR A 174 -2.53 -14.88 -20.68
N TRP A 175 -2.69 -14.69 -21.99
CA TRP A 175 -3.63 -13.74 -22.56
C TRP A 175 -5.05 -14.31 -22.60
N TRP A 176 -6.00 -13.55 -22.08
CA TRP A 176 -7.42 -13.91 -22.06
C TRP A 176 -8.23 -12.94 -22.90
N LYS A 177 -9.28 -13.44 -23.56
CA LYS A 177 -10.33 -12.57 -24.09
C LYS A 177 -11.12 -12.00 -22.93
N SER A 178 -11.24 -10.68 -22.91
CA SER A 178 -11.88 -9.98 -21.81
C SER A 178 -12.72 -8.80 -22.30
N ARG A 179 -13.56 -8.29 -21.40
CA ARG A 179 -14.41 -7.12 -21.63
C ARG A 179 -14.27 -6.14 -20.49
N VAL A 180 -14.23 -4.86 -20.83
CA VAL A 180 -14.30 -3.77 -19.86
C VAL A 180 -15.73 -3.69 -19.32
N GLU A 181 -15.91 -3.94 -18.04
CA GLU A 181 -17.23 -3.83 -17.37
C GLU A 181 -17.45 -2.41 -16.84
N GLU A 182 -16.45 -1.84 -16.19
CA GLU A 182 -16.53 -0.52 -15.57
C GLU A 182 -15.18 0.20 -15.64
N VAL A 183 -15.21 1.52 -15.80
CA VAL A 183 -14.04 2.39 -15.66
C VAL A 183 -14.32 3.33 -14.50
N ASP A 184 -13.45 3.32 -13.49
CA ASP A 184 -13.54 4.17 -12.31
C ASP A 184 -12.23 4.93 -12.14
N GLY A 185 -12.18 6.19 -12.58
CA GLY A 185 -10.96 6.98 -12.58
C GLY A 185 -9.88 6.32 -13.43
N SER A 186 -8.79 5.91 -12.78
CA SER A 186 -7.64 5.25 -13.42
C SER A 186 -7.68 3.73 -13.32
N LEU A 187 -8.71 3.15 -12.68
CA LEU A 187 -8.92 1.72 -12.60
C LEU A 187 -9.98 1.25 -13.61
N VAL A 188 -9.79 0.03 -14.08
CA VAL A 188 -10.73 -0.64 -14.97
C VAL A 188 -11.10 -2.00 -14.39
N LYS A 189 -12.40 -2.28 -14.33
CA LYS A 189 -12.92 -3.60 -13.97
C LYS A 189 -13.03 -4.44 -15.23
N ILE A 190 -12.32 -5.55 -15.25
CA ILE A 190 -12.26 -6.47 -16.38
C ILE A 190 -13.06 -7.74 -16.08
N LEU A 191 -13.90 -8.15 -17.02
CA LEU A 191 -14.51 -9.47 -17.05
C LEU A 191 -13.71 -10.38 -17.99
N PHE A 192 -13.19 -11.47 -17.46
CA PHE A 192 -12.57 -12.55 -18.24
C PHE A 192 -13.67 -13.42 -18.88
N LEU A 193 -13.61 -13.64 -20.20
CA LEU A 193 -14.62 -14.37 -20.96
C LEU A 193 -14.17 -15.79 -21.30
N SER A 194 -13.02 -15.91 -21.97
CA SER A 194 -12.44 -17.19 -22.35
C SER A 194 -10.93 -17.06 -22.59
N LYS A 195 -10.24 -18.19 -22.56
CA LYS A 195 -8.91 -18.33 -23.17
C LYS A 195 -9.00 -18.18 -24.70
#